data_AF-A0A6I1W6I7-F1
#
_entry.id   AF-A0A6I1W6I7-F1
#
_cell.length_a   1.000
_cell.length_b   1.000
_cell.length_c   1.000
_cell.angle_alpha   90.00
_cell.angle_beta   90.00
_cell.angle_gamma   90.00
#
_symmetry.space_group_name_H-M   'P 1'
#
loop_
_entity.id
_entity.type
_entity.pdbx_description
1 polymer ?
#
loop_
_entity_poly.entity_id
_entity_poly.type
_entity_poly.pdbx_seq_one_letter_code
_entity_poly.pdbx_strand_id
1 'polypeptide(L)'
;ATSPWMISATAFRLLLDTAADTALPWHWRNLCLDHAWRPLRDMETQALCNCRLKRWQSFAWQLATCELEPSISLTELLQGFPDE
;
A
#
# COMPACT_ATOMS: atom_id res chain seq x y z
N ALA A 1 18.80 -7.67 -13.29
CA ALA A 1 18.67 -6.29 -12.75
C ALA A 1 17.20 -6.01 -12.47
N THR A 2 16.88 -5.37 -11.34
CA THR A 2 15.50 -5.00 -10.99
C THR A 2 15.02 -3.87 -11.91
N SER A 3 13.89 -4.04 -12.57
CA SER A 3 13.38 -3.03 -13.50
C SER A 3 12.75 -1.84 -12.74
N PRO A 4 12.78 -0.61 -13.29
CA PRO A 4 12.12 0.54 -12.67
C PRO A 4 10.64 0.28 -12.34
N TRP A 5 9.94 -0.44 -13.24
CA TRP A 5 8.54 -0.82 -13.02
C TRP A 5 8.38 -1.70 -11.78
N MET A 6 9.28 -2.66 -11.60
CA MET A 6 9.23 -3.58 -10.47
C MET A 6 9.52 -2.84 -9.16
N ILE A 7 10.42 -1.84 -9.18
CA ILE A 7 10.70 -0.98 -8.02
C ILE A 7 9.45 -0.19 -7.65
N SER A 8 8.85 0.56 -8.59
CA SER A 8 7.64 1.36 -8.32
C SER A 8 6.46 0.48 -7.89
N ALA A 9 6.23 -0.65 -8.55
CA ALA A 9 5.15 -1.57 -8.17
C ALA A 9 5.34 -2.15 -6.77
N THR A 10 6.58 -2.52 -6.40
CA THR A 10 6.88 -3.05 -5.06
C THR A 10 6.72 -1.97 -3.99
N ALA A 11 7.19 -0.74 -4.26
CA ALA A 11 7.02 0.38 -3.37
C ALA A 11 5.55 0.75 -3.15
N PHE A 12 4.75 0.78 -4.23
CA PHE A 12 3.30 1.00 -4.13
C PHE A 12 2.63 -0.05 -3.25
N ARG A 13 2.93 -1.33 -3.51
CA ARG A 13 2.36 -2.45 -2.76
C ARG A 13 2.73 -2.37 -1.28
N LEU A 14 4.00 -2.13 -0.98
CA LEU A 14 4.48 -1.98 0.39
C LEU A 14 3.75 -0.84 1.13
N LEU A 15 3.60 0.32 0.51
CA LEU A 15 2.91 1.45 1.12
C LEU A 15 1.43 1.14 1.37
N LEU A 16 0.75 0.50 0.42
CA LEU A 16 -0.66 0.14 0.58
C LEU A 16 -0.88 -0.94 1.64
N ASP A 17 -0.03 -1.97 1.66
CA ASP A 17 -0.05 -3.04 2.67
C ASP A 17 0.24 -2.46 4.08
N THR A 18 1.19 -1.52 4.18
CA THR A 18 1.50 -0.81 5.45
C THR A 18 0.36 0.09 5.88
N ALA A 19 -0.32 0.77 4.95
CA ALA A 19 -1.49 1.58 5.25
C ALA A 19 -2.66 0.71 5.75
N ALA A 20 -2.81 -0.50 5.23
CA ALA A 20 -3.85 -1.44 5.64
C ALA A 20 -3.56 -2.16 6.98
N ASP A 21 -2.31 -2.18 7.44
CA ASP A 21 -1.91 -2.88 8.66
C ASP A 21 -2.46 -2.18 9.91
N THR A 22 -3.48 -2.78 10.52
CA THR A 22 -4.15 -2.23 11.70
C THR A 22 -3.31 -2.26 12.97
N ALA A 23 -2.23 -3.06 13.00
CA ALA A 23 -1.29 -3.09 14.11
C ALA A 23 -0.41 -1.84 14.17
N LEU A 24 -0.31 -1.10 13.06
CA LEU A 24 0.46 0.14 13.01
C LEU A 24 -0.36 1.33 13.52
N PRO A 25 0.28 2.32 14.15
CA PRO A 25 -0.39 3.54 14.56
C PRO A 25 -0.98 4.30 13.35
N TRP A 26 -2.17 4.88 13.54
CA TRP A 26 -2.92 5.62 12.52
C TRP A 26 -2.06 6.61 11.71
N HIS A 27 -1.17 7.35 12.36
CA HIS A 27 -0.34 8.35 11.68
C HIS A 27 0.63 7.74 10.66
N TRP A 28 1.22 6.58 10.93
CA TRP A 28 2.08 5.88 9.95
C TRP A 28 1.26 5.38 8.77
N ARG A 29 0.07 4.84 9.05
CA ARG A 29 -0.84 4.33 8.02
C ARG A 29 -1.30 5.43 7.06
N ASN A 30 -1.67 6.60 7.59
CA ASN A 30 -2.03 7.77 6.79
C ASN A 30 -0.84 8.27 5.98
N LEU A 31 0.35 8.35 6.58
CA LEU A 31 1.56 8.76 5.87
C LEU A 31 1.87 7.83 4.69
N CYS A 32 1.71 6.51 4.86
CA CYS A 32 1.91 5.56 3.76
C CYS A 32 0.87 5.74 2.65
N LEU A 33 -0.40 5.94 2.99
CA LEU A 33 -1.46 6.20 2.01
C LEU A 33 -1.20 7.50 1.23
N ASP A 34 -0.82 8.57 1.93
CA ASP A 34 -0.47 9.88 1.36
C ASP A 34 0.76 9.83 0.43
N HIS A 35 1.64 8.84 0.60
CA HIS A 35 2.81 8.66 -0.26
C HIS A 35 2.60 7.63 -1.38
N ALA A 36 1.55 6.80 -1.34
CA ALA A 36 1.30 5.75 -2.32
C ALA A 36 1.03 6.29 -3.74
N TRP A 37 0.58 7.54 -3.89
CA TRP A 37 0.38 8.14 -5.22
C TRP A 37 1.68 8.31 -6.00
N ARG A 38 2.83 8.49 -5.34
CA ARG A 38 4.13 8.73 -6.00
C ARG A 38 4.57 7.54 -6.87
N PRO A 39 4.72 6.31 -6.31
CA PRO A 39 5.06 5.16 -7.13
C PRO A 39 3.97 4.81 -8.15
N LEU A 40 2.69 5.13 -7.87
CA LEU A 40 1.61 4.97 -8.84
C LEU A 40 1.80 5.89 -10.07
N ARG A 41 2.19 7.15 -9.84
CA ARG A 41 2.52 8.11 -10.91
C ARG A 41 3.76 7.67 -11.67
N ASP A 42 4.79 7.16 -11.00
CA ASP A 42 5.98 6.64 -11.66
C ASP A 42 5.63 5.46 -12.59
N MET A 43 4.74 4.55 -12.16
CA MET A 43 4.26 3.45 -12.99
C MET A 43 3.48 3.95 -14.21
N GLU A 44 2.67 5.01 -14.09
CA GLU A 44 1.92 5.60 -15.21
C GLU A 44 2.86 5.97 -16.37
N THR A 45 3.96 6.68 -16.06
CA THR A 45 4.96 7.10 -17.06
C THR A 45 5.68 5.91 -17.74
N GLN A 46 5.65 4.73 -17.10
CA GLN A 46 6.30 3.51 -17.57
C GLN A 46 5.32 2.53 -18.24
N ALA A 47 4.03 2.86 -18.31
CA ALA A 47 2.95 2.02 -18.83
C ALA A 47 2.86 2.03 -20.37
N LEU A 48 3.99 1.82 -21.04
CA LEU A 48 4.14 1.89 -22.51
C LEU A 48 3.48 0.74 -23.29
N CYS A 49 2.82 -0.20 -22.60
CA CYS A 49 2.07 -1.29 -23.21
C CYS A 49 0.70 -1.43 -22.53
N ASN A 50 -0.28 -1.95 -23.28
CA ASN A 50 -1.61 -2.29 -22.74
C ASN A 50 -1.54 -3.21 -21.52
N CYS A 51 -0.54 -4.10 -21.47
CA CYS A 51 -0.30 -4.96 -20.31
C CYS A 51 -0.06 -4.20 -19.01
N ARG A 52 0.81 -3.18 -19.07
CA ARG A 52 1.16 -2.35 -17.92
C ARG A 52 0.09 -1.32 -17.63
N LEU A 53 -0.55 -0.75 -18.65
CA LEU A 53 -1.66 0.18 -18.48
C LEU A 53 -2.83 -0.47 -17.70
N LYS A 54 -3.21 -1.71 -18.06
CA LYS A 54 -4.24 -2.46 -17.30
C LYS A 54 -3.85 -2.70 -15.84
N ARG A 55 -2.58 -3.07 -15.58
CA ARG A 55 -2.09 -3.25 -14.20
C ARG A 55 -2.07 -1.93 -13.44
N TRP A 56 -1.64 -0.85 -14.07
CA TRP A 56 -1.64 0.49 -13.47
C TRP A 56 -3.06 0.93 -13.11
N GLN A 57 -4.05 0.74 -13.98
CA GLN A 57 -5.46 1.03 -13.69
C GLN A 57 -5.97 0.25 -12.47
N SER A 58 -5.59 -1.02 -12.34
CA SER A 58 -5.93 -1.82 -11.16
C SER A 58 -5.32 -1.27 -9.88
N PHE A 59 -4.08 -0.78 -9.91
CA PHE A 59 -3.45 -0.13 -8.76
C PHE A 59 -4.07 1.23 -8.45
N ALA A 60 -4.41 2.02 -9.48
CA ALA A 60 -5.10 3.29 -9.30
C ALA A 60 -6.48 3.09 -8.65
N TRP A 61 -7.22 2.06 -9.06
CA TRP A 61 -8.47 1.68 -8.43
C TRP A 61 -8.28 1.29 -6.95
N GLN A 62 -7.29 0.43 -6.66
CA GLN A 62 -6.97 0.04 -5.29
C GLN A 62 -6.68 1.25 -4.39
N LEU A 63 -5.93 2.23 -4.88
CA LEU A 63 -5.65 3.45 -4.12
C LEU A 63 -6.92 4.29 -3.91
N ALA A 64 -7.73 4.46 -4.96
CA ALA A 64 -8.94 5.26 -4.91
C ALA A 64 -10.02 4.66 -4.00
N THR A 65 -10.04 3.34 -3.82
CA THR A 65 -11.00 2.64 -2.97
C THR A 65 -10.39 2.12 -1.67
N CYS A 66 -9.20 2.60 -1.29
CA CYS A 66 -8.55 2.19 -0.05
C CYS A 66 -9.24 2.87 1.13
N GLU A 67 -9.98 2.10 1.92
CA GLU A 67 -10.58 2.55 3.18
C GLU A 67 -9.70 2.09 4.35
N LEU A 68 -9.43 3.02 5.29
CA LEU A 68 -8.61 2.73 6.45
C LEU A 68 -9.47 2.38 7.66
N GLU A 69 -9.42 1.12 8.07
CA GLU A 69 -9.98 0.67 9.34
C GLU A 69 -9.25 1.31 10.53
N PRO A 70 -9.92 1.54 11.68
CA PRO A 70 -9.27 2.00 12.90
C PRO A 70 -8.04 1.15 13.26
N SER A 71 -7.03 1.77 13.87
CA SER A 71 -5.90 1.01 14.41
C SER A 71 -6.35 0.25 15.65
N ILE A 72 -5.86 -0.97 15.85
CA ILE A 72 -6.14 -1.71 17.08
C ILE A 72 -5.56 -0.99 18.28
N SER A 73 -6.19 -1.16 19.43
CA SER A 73 -5.76 -0.50 20.65
C SER A 73 -4.42 -1.06 21.14
N LEU A 74 -3.64 -0.25 21.87
CA LEU A 74 -2.39 -0.72 22.47
C LEU A 74 -2.60 -1.94 23.39
N THR A 75 -3.77 -2.04 24.02
CA THR A 75 -4.14 -3.15 24.89
C THR A 75 -4.30 -4.46 24.11
N GLU A 76 -4.95 -4.43 22.95
CA GLU A 76 -5.13 -5.60 22.08
C GLU A 76 -3.79 -6.06 21.46
N LEU A 77 -2.87 -5.13 21.19
CA LEU A 77 -1.52 -5.46 20.73
C LEU A 77 -0.69 -6.24 21.76
N LEU A 78 -0.89 -5.96 23.05
CA LEU A 78 -0.15 -6.59 24.15
C LEU A 78 -0.75 -7.91 24.63
N GLN A 79 -2.02 -8.17 24.28
CA GLN A 79 -2.63 -9.47 24.45
C GLN A 79 -2.11 -10.42 23.37
N GLY A 80 -0.86 -10.87 23.53
CA GLY A 80 -0.40 -12.07 22.83
C GLY A 80 -1.45 -13.16 23.01
N PHE A 81 -1.79 -13.84 21.90
CA PHE A 81 -2.75 -14.94 21.92
C PHE A 81 -2.47 -15.84 23.13
N PRO A 82 -3.45 -16.11 24.00
CA PRO A 82 -3.24 -17.11 25.04
C PRO A 82 -2.90 -18.42 24.31
N ASP A 83 -1.73 -18.98 24.61
CA ASP A 83 -1.35 -20.34 24.22
C ASP A 83 -2.40 -21.30 24.81
N GLU A 84 -3.35 -21.74 23.98
CA GLU A 84 -4.08 -23.00 24.17
C GLU A 84 -3.59 -24.05 23.17
#